data_AF-A0A7J7H6C5-F1
#
_entry.id   AF-A0A7J7H6C5-F1
#
_cell.length_a   1.000
_cell.length_b   1.000
_cell.length_c   1.000
_cell.angle_alpha   90.00
_cell.angle_beta   90.00
_cell.angle_gamma   90.00
#
_symmetry.space_group_name_H-M   'P 1'
#
loop_
_entity.id
_entity.type
_entity.pdbx_description
1 polymer ?
#
loop_
_entity_poly.entity_id
_entity_poly.type
_entity_poly.pdbx_seq_one_letter_code
_entity_poly.pdbx_strand_id
1 'polypeptide(L)'
;FFKECQHPDDNQRRQLSRELGLESKQIKFWFQNKRTQTKALNERADNNALKVENEKIQCENLAIREALKNVTCPNCGGPPFGEEERQLNVQKLKMQNSHLKQEASLSVPSKFI
;
A
#
# COMPACT_ATOMS: atom_id res chain seq x y z
N PHE A 1 15.22 19.68 21.83
CA PHE A 1 14.37 18.84 22.69
C PHE A 1 13.39 17.93 21.94
N PHE A 2 12.23 18.36 21.42
CA PHE A 2 11.22 17.41 20.89
C PHE A 2 11.74 16.42 19.82
N LYS A 3 12.63 16.88 18.93
CA LYS A 3 13.29 16.03 17.92
C LYS A 3 14.18 14.94 18.53
N GLU A 4 14.75 15.19 19.72
CA GLU A 4 15.65 14.29 20.43
C GLU A 4 14.91 13.43 21.46
N CYS A 5 13.82 13.94 22.03
CA CYS A 5 12.98 13.25 23.01
C CYS A 5 11.50 13.64 22.83
N GLN A 6 10.72 12.74 22.21
CA GLN A 6 9.28 12.96 21.95
C GLN A 6 8.37 12.63 23.15
N HIS A 7 8.91 11.89 24.13
CA HIS A 7 8.21 11.39 25.31
C HIS A 7 9.02 11.70 26.56
N PRO A 8 9.12 12.98 26.96
CA PRO A 8 9.86 13.33 28.16
C PRO A 8 9.24 12.69 29.40
N ASP A 9 10.08 12.19 30.30
CA ASP A 9 9.67 11.70 31.62
C ASP A 9 9.26 12.84 32.57
N ASP A 10 8.86 12.51 33.80
CA ASP A 10 8.42 13.50 34.78
C ASP A 10 9.53 14.46 35.25
N ASN A 11 10.79 14.03 35.26
CA ASN A 11 11.91 14.90 35.64
C ASN A 11 12.18 15.91 34.53
N GLN A 12 12.21 15.44 33.29
CA GLN A 12 12.37 16.28 32.10
C GLN A 12 11.20 17.27 31.95
N ARG A 13 9.96 16.82 32.17
CA ARG A 13 8.79 17.72 32.18
C ARG A 13 8.88 18.81 33.24
N ARG A 14 9.32 18.47 34.45
CA ARG A 14 9.52 19.44 35.55
C ARG A 14 10.65 20.43 35.24
N GLN A 15 11.73 19.96 34.63
CA GLN A 15 12.82 20.84 34.20
C GLN A 15 12.34 21.83 33.13
N LEU A 16 11.68 21.36 32.08
CA LEU A 16 11.12 22.21 31.02
C LEU A 16 10.09 23.21 31.57
N SER A 17 9.26 22.80 32.52
CA SER A 17 8.31 23.66 33.22
C SER A 17 9.03 24.84 33.92
N ARG A 18 10.15 24.58 34.62
CA ARG A 18 10.96 25.62 35.26
C ARG A 18 11.65 26.54 34.26
N GLU A 19 12.29 25.96 33.25
CA GLU A 19 13.05 26.72 32.23
C GLU A 19 12.15 27.63 31.40
N LEU A 20 10.93 27.18 31.09
CA LEU A 20 9.99 27.91 30.24
C LEU A 20 8.96 28.74 31.01
N GLY A 21 8.95 28.66 32.35
CA GLY A 21 7.96 29.35 33.19
C GLY A 21 6.52 28.87 32.94
N LEU A 22 6.35 27.60 32.56
CA LEU A 22 5.05 27.00 32.24
C LEU A 22 4.66 25.95 33.28
N GLU A 23 3.39 25.65 33.42
CA GLU A 23 2.94 24.53 34.24
C GLU A 23 3.31 23.18 33.61
N SER A 24 3.66 22.20 34.43
CA SER A 24 3.95 20.82 33.99
C SER A 24 2.82 20.23 33.11
N LYS A 25 1.56 20.59 33.38
CA LYS A 25 0.40 20.17 32.57
C LYS A 25 0.44 20.75 31.15
N GLN A 26 0.83 22.02 31.00
CA GLN A 26 1.00 22.67 29.69
C GLN A 26 2.11 21.99 28.88
N ILE A 27 3.23 21.64 29.53
CA ILE A 27 4.30 20.85 28.90
C ILE A 27 3.73 19.52 28.39
N LYS A 28 3.04 18.75 29.24
CA LYS A 28 2.43 17.46 28.85
C LYS A 28 1.53 17.60 27.61
N PHE A 29 0.62 18.57 27.61
CA PHE A 29 -0.28 18.78 26.47
C PHE A 29 0.43 19.26 25.22
N TRP A 30 1.44 20.12 25.36
CA TRP A 30 2.23 20.56 24.22
C TRP A 30 2.90 19.38 23.52
N PHE A 31 3.54 18.46 24.27
CA PHE A 31 4.16 17.27 23.68
C PHE A 31 3.12 16.33 23.05
N GLN A 32 1.96 16.17 23.68
CA GLN A 32 0.88 15.37 23.11
C GLN A 32 0.37 15.95 21.78
N ASN A 33 0.07 17.24 21.75
CA ASN A 33 -0.39 17.94 20.56
C ASN A 33 0.68 17.94 19.47
N LYS A 34 1.95 18.13 19.83
CA LYS A 34 3.05 18.13 18.86
C LYS A 34 3.23 16.78 18.18
N ARG A 35 3.09 15.67 18.92
CA ARG A 35 3.08 14.31 18.32
C ARG A 35 1.91 14.13 17.36
N THR A 36 0.70 14.48 17.77
CA THR A 36 -0.49 14.38 16.91
C THR A 36 -0.33 15.21 15.63
N GLN A 37 0.15 16.45 15.74
CA GLN A 37 0.41 17.32 14.59
C GLN A 37 1.46 16.71 13.65
N THR A 38 2.56 16.20 14.20
CA THR A 38 3.64 15.60 13.40
C THR A 38 3.15 14.36 12.66
N LYS A 39 2.40 13.48 13.35
CA LYS A 39 1.79 12.29 12.76
C LYS A 39 0.85 12.67 11.61
N ALA A 40 -0.05 13.63 11.82
CA ALA A 40 -1.00 14.07 10.79
C ALA A 40 -0.31 14.70 9.56
N LEU A 41 0.81 15.43 9.77
CA LEU A 41 1.60 15.98 8.67
C LEU A 41 2.27 14.89 7.85
N ASN A 42 2.88 13.91 8.51
CA ASN A 42 3.52 12.77 7.84
C ASN A 42 2.51 11.94 7.06
N GLU A 43 1.38 11.57 7.68
CA GLU A 43 0.32 10.81 7.03
C GLU A 43 -0.24 11.54 5.79
N ARG A 44 -0.36 12.86 5.84
CA ARG A 44 -0.76 13.67 4.68
C ARG A 44 0.28 13.64 3.57
N ALA A 45 1.56 13.78 3.92
CA ALA A 45 2.65 13.73 2.95
C ALA A 45 2.72 12.34 2.27
N ASP A 46 2.62 11.27 3.06
CA ASP A 46 2.60 9.89 2.57
C ASP A 46 1.39 9.65 1.67
N ASN A 47 0.19 10.12 2.06
CA ASN A 47 -1.01 9.99 1.23
C ASN A 47 -0.87 10.71 -0.11
N ASN A 48 -0.28 11.91 -0.12
CA ASN A 48 -0.05 12.65 -1.35
C ASN A 48 0.96 11.94 -2.25
N ALA A 49 2.04 11.41 -1.69
CA ALA A 49 3.02 10.63 -2.45
C ALA A 49 2.38 9.38 -3.08
N LEU A 50 1.55 8.66 -2.32
CA LEU A 50 0.82 7.49 -2.81
C LEU A 50 -0.18 7.85 -3.92
N LYS A 51 -0.85 9.01 -3.85
CA LYS A 51 -1.75 9.47 -4.90
C LYS A 51 -1.00 9.75 -6.20
N VAL A 52 0.14 10.43 -6.13
CA VAL A 52 0.97 10.72 -7.31
C VAL A 52 1.45 9.42 -7.96
N GLU A 53 1.93 8.45 -7.17
CA GLU A 53 2.37 7.17 -7.72
C GLU A 53 1.19 6.37 -8.31
N ASN A 54 0.02 6.42 -7.69
CA ASN A 54 -1.19 5.78 -8.21
C ASN A 54 -1.62 6.38 -9.56
N GLU A 55 -1.62 7.71 -9.68
CA GLU A 55 -1.91 8.41 -10.94
C GLU A 55 -0.91 8.00 -12.03
N LYS A 56 0.38 7.93 -11.71
CA LYS A 56 1.40 7.46 -12.63
C LYS A 56 1.14 6.02 -13.11
N ILE A 57 0.86 5.10 -12.18
CA ILE A 57 0.54 3.70 -12.49
C ILE A 57 -0.74 3.61 -13.35
N GLN A 58 -1.74 4.45 -13.09
CA GLN A 58 -2.96 4.49 -13.89
C GLN A 58 -2.67 4.96 -15.32
N CYS A 59 -1.85 6.01 -15.49
CA CYS A 59 -1.41 6.47 -16.81
C CYS A 59 -0.63 5.39 -17.57
N GLU A 60 0.30 4.72 -16.91
CA GLU A 60 1.07 3.61 -17.51
C GLU A 60 0.16 2.45 -17.91
N ASN A 61 -0.76 2.03 -17.04
CA ASN A 61 -1.74 1.00 -17.34
C ASN A 61 -2.63 1.37 -18.54
N LEU A 62 -3.08 2.62 -18.62
CA LEU A 62 -3.85 3.10 -19.75
C LEU A 62 -3.03 3.03 -21.05
N ALA A 63 -1.79 3.51 -21.04
CA ALA A 63 -0.91 3.47 -22.20
C ALA A 63 -0.66 2.04 -22.68
N ILE A 64 -0.40 1.10 -21.76
CA ILE A 64 -0.25 -0.33 -22.07
C ILE A 64 -1.54 -0.89 -22.68
N ARG A 65 -2.69 -0.60 -22.08
CA ARG A 65 -3.99 -1.07 -22.59
C ARG A 65 -4.28 -0.54 -23.99
N GLU A 66 -3.99 0.73 -24.26
CA GLU A 66 -4.14 1.31 -25.60
C GLU A 66 -3.16 0.68 -26.61
N ALA A 67 -1.90 0.48 -26.24
CA ALA A 67 -0.93 -0.20 -27.12
C ALA A 67 -1.37 -1.62 -27.46
N LEU A 68 -1.94 -2.35 -26.50
CA LEU A 68 -2.44 -3.71 -26.68
C LEU A 68 -3.67 -3.81 -27.58
N LYS A 69 -4.42 -2.72 -27.84
CA LYS A 69 -5.57 -2.75 -28.78
C LYS A 69 -5.15 -2.98 -30.22
N ASN A 70 -3.94 -2.53 -30.59
CA ASN A 70 -3.45 -2.56 -31.96
C ASN A 70 -2.44 -3.68 -32.21
N VAL A 71 -2.01 -4.39 -31.17
CA VAL A 71 -1.12 -5.54 -31.28
C VAL A 71 -1.89 -6.74 -31.80
N THR A 72 -1.47 -7.25 -32.96
CA THR A 72 -1.88 -8.54 -33.50
C THR A 72 -0.80 -9.58 -33.25
N CYS A 73 -1.24 -10.78 -32.87
CA CYS A 73 -0.35 -11.91 -32.59
C CYS A 73 0.07 -12.57 -33.91
N PRO A 74 1.36 -12.60 -34.27
CA PRO A 74 1.81 -13.11 -35.57
C PRO A 74 1.57 -14.62 -35.76
N ASN A 75 1.43 -15.39 -34.68
CA ASN A 75 1.17 -16.84 -34.74
C ASN A 75 -0.32 -17.22 -34.72
N CYS A 76 -1.19 -16.28 -34.31
CA CYS A 76 -2.63 -16.52 -34.16
C CYS A 76 -3.52 -15.59 -35.00
N GLY A 77 -2.96 -14.56 -35.63
CA GLY A 77 -3.55 -13.74 -36.70
C GLY A 77 -4.77 -12.88 -36.34
N GLY A 78 -5.42 -13.16 -35.20
CA GLY A 78 -6.65 -12.49 -34.79
C GLY A 78 -6.41 -11.15 -34.09
N PRO A 79 -7.37 -10.22 -34.18
CA PRO A 79 -7.40 -9.04 -33.33
C PRO A 79 -7.41 -9.43 -31.85
N PRO A 80 -6.88 -8.58 -30.96
CA PRO A 80 -6.89 -8.85 -29.54
C PRO A 80 -8.34 -9.07 -29.06
N PHE A 81 -8.59 -10.15 -28.31
CA PHE A 81 -9.89 -10.41 -27.68
C PHE A 81 -10.41 -9.15 -26.99
N GLY A 82 -11.70 -8.84 -27.21
CA GLY A 82 -12.38 -7.74 -26.53
C GLY A 82 -12.25 -7.86 -25.01
N GLU A 83 -12.40 -6.75 -24.28
CA GLU A 83 -12.17 -6.71 -22.83
C GLU A 83 -13.02 -7.74 -22.07
N GLU A 84 -14.28 -7.90 -22.46
CA GLU A 84 -15.23 -8.84 -21.88
C GLU A 84 -14.83 -10.30 -22.12
N GLU A 85 -14.50 -10.66 -23.36
CA GLU A 85 -14.06 -12.01 -23.72
C GLU A 85 -12.73 -12.38 -23.05
N ARG A 86 -11.83 -11.41 -22.89
CA ARG A 86 -10.59 -11.57 -22.13
C ARG A 86 -10.87 -11.81 -20.65
N GLN A 87 -11.79 -11.08 -20.04
CA GLN A 87 -12.19 -11.30 -18.64
C GLN A 87 -12.80 -12.68 -18.43
N LEU A 88 -13.70 -13.11 -19.32
CA LEU A 88 -14.32 -14.44 -19.28
C LEU A 88 -13.25 -15.54 -19.41
N ASN A 89 -12.31 -15.40 -20.35
CA ASN A 89 -11.20 -16.34 -20.51
C ASN A 89 -10.31 -16.40 -19.27
N VAL A 90 -9.98 -15.25 -18.66
CA VAL A 90 -9.21 -15.20 -17.41
C VAL A 90 -9.96 -15.89 -16.27
N GLN A 91 -11.27 -15.69 -16.12
CA GLN A 91 -12.07 -16.39 -15.11
C GLN A 91 -12.08 -17.91 -15.34
N LYS A 92 -12.27 -18.34 -16.58
CA LYS A 92 -12.24 -19.77 -16.96
C LYS A 92 -10.89 -20.40 -16.63
N LEU A 93 -9.79 -19.73 -17.00
CA LEU A 93 -8.42 -20.20 -16.71
C LEU A 93 -8.13 -20.23 -15.21
N LYS A 94 -8.64 -19.27 -14.43
CA LYS A 94 -8.52 -19.28 -12.96
C LYS A 94 -9.23 -20.49 -12.35
N MET A 95 -10.44 -20.79 -12.83
CA MET A 95 -11.21 -21.95 -12.36
C MET A 95 -10.50 -23.27 -12.72
N GLN A 96 -10.03 -23.41 -13.96
CA GLN A 96 -9.26 -24.58 -14.41
C GLN A 96 -7.97 -24.75 -13.61
N ASN A 97 -7.20 -23.68 -13.37
CA ASN A 97 -6.01 -23.73 -12.54
C ASN A 97 -6.31 -24.14 -11.10
N SER A 98 -7.43 -23.68 -10.53
CA SER A 98 -7.84 -24.11 -9.19
C SER A 98 -8.11 -25.60 -9.14
N HIS A 99 -8.80 -26.13 -10.16
CA HIS A 99 -9.09 -27.56 -10.27
C HIS A 99 -7.81 -28.39 -10.42
N LEU A 100 -6.93 -27.99 -11.33
CA LEU A 100 -5.65 -28.64 -11.56
C LEU A 100 -4.75 -28.61 -10.31
N LYS A 101 -4.75 -27.52 -9.54
CA LYS A 101 -4.02 -27.44 -8.26
C LYS A 101 -4.59 -28.41 -7.23
N GLN A 102 -5.91 -28.56 -7.17
CA GLN A 102 -6.55 -29.53 -6.28
C GLN A 102 -6.21 -30.96 -6.70
N GLU A 103 -6.31 -31.29 -7.99
CA GLU A 103 -5.91 -32.59 -8.53
C GLU A 103 -4.43 -32.87 -8.26
N ALA A 104 -3.54 -31.91 -8.49
CA ALA A 104 -2.12 -32.04 -8.20
C ALA A 104 -1.87 -32.28 -6.70
N SER A 105 -2.59 -31.58 -5.81
CA SER A 105 -2.48 -31.79 -4.35
C SER A 105 -2.97 -33.17 -3.90
N LEU A 106 -3.97 -33.73 -4.60
CA LEU A 106 -4.49 -35.08 -4.36
C LEU A 106 -3.61 -36.17 -5.00
N SER A 107 -2.86 -35.80 -6.04
CA SER A 107 -1.95 -36.69 -6.78
C SER A 107 -0.53 -36.75 -6.18
N VAL A 108 -0.17 -35.91 -5.20
CA VAL A 108 1.05 -36.12 -4.42
C VAL A 108 0.79 -37.29 -3.46
N PRO A 109 1.44 -38.45 -3.63
CA PRO A 109 1.21 -39.56 -2.74
C PRO A 109 1.68 -39.16 -1.34
N SER A 110 0.80 -39.35 -0.35
CA SER A 110 1.12 -39.33 1.08
C SER A 110 2.16 -40.42 1.38
N LYS A 111 3.42 -40.15 1.03
CA LYS A 111 4.58 -40.94 1.42
C LYS A 111 5.32 -40.16 2.48
N PHE A 112 4.74 -40.06 3.68
CA PHE A 112 5.45 -39.88 4.95
C PHE A 112 4.40 -40.00 6.07
N ILE A 113 4.01 -41.25 6.36
CA ILE A 113 3.69 -41.71 7.72
C ILE A 113 4.71 -42.79 8.03
#